data_AF-A0A350LVZ6-F1
#
_entry.id   AF-A0A350LVZ6-F1
#
_cell.length_a   1.000
_cell.length_b   1.000
_cell.length_c   1.000
_cell.angle_alpha   90.00
_cell.angle_beta   90.00
_cell.angle_gamma   90.00
#
_symmetry.space_group_name_H-M   'P 1'
#
loop_
_entity.id
_entity.type
_entity.pdbx_description
1 polymer ?
#
loop_
_entity_poly.entity_id
_entity_poly.type
_entity_poly.pdbx_seq_one_letter_code
_entity_poly.pdbx_strand_id
1 'polypeptide(L)' 'AGFFDPGFGHAAAGGTGARGVLEVRCHEAPFVLEHGQIVGRLVYESMDTVPDRLYGADIASNYQGQGLKLSKHFRA' A
#
# COMPACT_ATOMS: atom_id res chain seq x y z
N ALA A 1 5.36 6.97 -6.01
CA ALA A 1 5.07 5.95 -4.98
C ALA A 1 5.59 4.61 -5.51
N GLY A 2 6.16 3.76 -4.67
CA GLY A 2 6.77 2.50 -5.14
C GLY A 2 7.20 1.53 -4.05
N PHE A 3 7.43 2.02 -2.83
CA PHE A 3 7.79 1.19 -1.69
C PHE A 3 6.61 1.01 -0.73
N PHE A 4 6.56 -0.16 -0.10
CA PHE A 4 5.75 -0.43 1.07
C PHE A 4 6.68 -0.49 2.29
N ASP A 5 6.42 0.34 3.29
CA ASP A 5 7.28 0.44 4.46
C ASP A 5 7.16 -0.80 5.38
N PRO A 6 8.24 -1.21 6.08
CA PRO A 6 8.18 -2.27 7.07
C PRO A 6 7.10 -2.01 8.12
N GLY A 7 6.23 -2.99 8.33
CA GLY A 7 5.06 -2.86 9.22
C GLY A 7 3.73 -2.63 8.49
N PHE A 8 3.74 -2.31 7.19
CA PHE A 8 2.51 -2.12 6.41
C PHE A 8 1.58 -3.35 6.47
N GLY A 9 0.42 -3.18 7.09
CA GLY A 9 -0.58 -4.25 7.25
C GLY A 9 -0.16 -5.41 8.15
N HIS A 10 0.98 -5.32 8.84
CA HIS A 10 1.54 -6.42 9.63
C HIS A 10 0.94 -6.50 11.05
N ALA A 11 0.71 -7.72 11.53
CA ALA A 11 0.11 -7.97 12.84
C ALA A 11 0.89 -7.39 14.02
N ALA A 12 2.22 -7.49 14.01
CA ALA A 12 3.05 -6.92 15.08
C ALA A 12 3.06 -5.38 15.09
N ALA A 13 2.61 -4.74 14.01
CA ALA A 13 2.38 -3.30 13.95
C ALA A 13 0.92 -2.90 14.25
N GLY A 14 0.07 -3.86 14.66
CA GLY A 14 -1.36 -3.64 14.93
C GLY A 14 -2.27 -3.75 13.71
N GLY A 15 -1.78 -4.26 12.57
CA GLY A 15 -2.55 -4.45 11.34
C GLY A 15 -3.22 -5.83 11.22
N THR A 16 -4.31 -5.92 10.46
CA THR A 16 -4.99 -7.19 10.10
C THR A 16 -4.81 -7.54 8.61
N GLY A 17 -3.77 -7.00 7.98
CA GLY A 17 -3.62 -6.93 6.53
C GLY A 17 -4.06 -5.56 5.99
N ALA A 18 -3.41 -5.09 4.93
CA ALA A 18 -3.72 -3.80 4.29
C ALA A 18 -3.82 -3.98 2.77
N ARG A 19 -4.71 -3.21 2.13
CA ARG A 19 -4.85 -3.18 0.68
C ARG A 19 -3.98 -2.07 0.11
N GLY A 20 -3.08 -2.42 -0.82
CA GLY A 20 -2.30 -1.44 -1.58
C GLY A 20 -3.21 -0.67 -2.54
N VAL A 21 -3.04 0.66 -2.60
CA VAL A 21 -3.71 1.52 -3.58
C VAL A 21 -2.80 1.64 -4.79
N LEU A 22 -3.34 1.36 -5.98
CA LEU A 22 -2.61 1.41 -7.24
C LEU A 22 -3.14 2.55 -8.11
N GLU A 23 -2.23 3.35 -8.67
CA GLU A 23 -2.55 4.30 -9.73
C GLU A 23 -2.40 3.59 -11.08
N VAL A 24 -3.52 3.13 -11.65
CA VAL A 24 -3.53 2.42 -12.93
C VAL A 24 -3.82 3.41 -14.07
N ARG A 25 -2.97 3.41 -15.10
CA ARG A 25 -3.16 4.21 -16.31
C ARG A 25 -3.11 3.31 -17.53
N CYS A 26 -3.99 3.58 -18.48
CA CYS A 26 -4.04 2.92 -19.76
C CYS A 26 -3.22 3.73 -20.77
N HIS A 27 -2.38 3.06 -21.55
CA HIS A 27 -1.56 3.69 -22.59
C HIS A 27 -2.04 3.20 -23.98
N GLU A 28 -2.11 4.13 -24.93
CA GLU A 28 -2.31 3.91 -26.38
C GLU A 28 -3.71 3.47 -26.85
N ALA A 29 -4.36 2.49 -26.20
CA ALA A 29 -5.68 2.00 -26.63
C ALA A 29 -6.57 1.68 -25.42
N PRO A 30 -7.91 1.83 -25.51
CA PRO A 30 -8.82 1.52 -24.41
C PRO A 30 -8.60 0.11 -23.86
N PHE A 31 -8.49 -0.01 -22.54
CA PHE A 31 -8.26 -1.27 -21.87
C PHE A 31 -9.32 -1.51 -20.79
N VAL A 32 -9.91 -2.70 -20.80
CA VAL A 32 -10.86 -3.13 -19.76
C VAL A 32 -10.06 -3.86 -18.68
N LEU A 33 -10.22 -3.42 -17.43
CA LEU A 33 -9.68 -4.10 -16.27
C LEU A 33 -10.77 -4.89 -15.58
N GLU A 34 -10.54 -6.18 -15.38
CA GLU A 34 -11.50 -7.09 -14.74
C GLU A 34 -11.13 -7.37 -13.27
N HIS A 35 -12.12 -7.80 -12.49
CA HIS A 35 -11.90 -8.22 -11.13
C HIS A 35 -10.99 -9.47 -11.08
N GLY A 36 -9.97 -9.44 -10.24
CA GLY A 36 -9.00 -10.54 -10.10
C GLY A 36 -7.89 -10.55 -11.16
N GLN A 37 -7.92 -9.62 -12.12
CA GLN A 37 -6.86 -9.48 -13.10
C GLN A 37 -5.54 -9.05 -12.43
N ILE A 38 -4.46 -9.75 -12.77
CA ILE A 38 -3.13 -9.41 -12.27
C ILE A 38 -2.66 -8.10 -12.92
N VAL A 39 -2.39 -7.10 -12.10
CA VAL A 39 -1.96 -5.75 -12.54
C VAL A 39 -0.52 -5.42 -12.14
N GLY A 40 0.13 -6.30 -11.36
CA GLY A 40 1.49 -6.08 -10.88
C GLY A 40 1.95 -7.17 -9.92
N ARG A 41 3.18 -7.02 -9.43
CA ARG A 41 3.81 -7.92 -8.47
C ARG A 41 4.46 -7.10 -7.35
N LEU A 42 4.32 -7.57 -6.12
CA LEU A 42 5.06 -7.04 -4.99
C LEU A 42 6.39 -7.79 -4.86
N VAL A 43 7.49 -7.04 -4.74
CA VAL A 43 8.82 -7.58 -4.48
C VAL A 43 9.19 -7.26 -3.03
N TYR A 44 9.74 -8.23 -2.32
CA TYR A 44 10.20 -8.07 -0.95
C TYR A 44 11.71 -8.00 -0.94
N GLU A 45 12.25 -7.03 -0.22
CA GLU A 45 13.68 -6.85 -0.02
C GLU A 45 13.98 -6.87 1.47
N SER A 46 15.11 -7.47 1.84
CA SER A 46 15.58 -7.48 3.22
C SER A 46 16.15 -6.11 3.58
N MET A 47 15.74 -5.58 4.73
CA MET A 47 16.33 -4.36 5.29
C MET A 47 17.74 -4.66 5.79
N ASP A 48 18.63 -3.66 5.70
CA ASP A 48 20.01 -3.74 6.24
C ASP A 48 20.00 -3.92 7.78
N THR A 49 19.03 -3.29 8.45
CA THR A 49 18.82 -3.41 9.90
C THR A 49 17.34 -3.51 10.23
N VAL A 50 17.04 -3.99 11.45
CA VAL A 50 15.66 -3.97 11.97
C VAL A 50 15.27 -2.51 12.23
N PRO A 51 14.17 -2.01 11.64
CA PRO A 51 13.76 -0.62 11.83
C PRO A 51 13.32 -0.34 13.28
N ASP A 52 13.76 0.78 13.84
CA ASP A 52 13.35 1.24 15.18
C ASP A 52 11.86 1.64 15.26
N ARG A 53 11.27 1.98 14.11
CA ARG A 53 9.87 2.38 13.98
C ARG A 53 9.23 1.59 12.85
N LEU A 54 8.16 0.88 13.17
CA LEU A 54 7.34 0.18 12.20
C LEU A 54 6.20 1.08 11.72
N TYR A 55 5.89 1.00 10.44
CA TYR A 55 4.74 1.65 9.86
C TYR A 55 3.47 1.20 10.59
N GLY A 56 2.76 2.14 11.21
CA GLY A 56 1.51 1.87 11.89
C GLY A 56 1.52 1.71 13.42
N ALA A 57 2.68 1.47 14.03
CA ALA A 57 2.74 1.25 15.47
C ALA A 57 2.50 2.53 16.30
N ASP A 58 3.05 3.68 15.87
CA ASP A 58 3.03 4.94 16.65
C ASP A 58 2.71 6.20 15.82
N ILE A 59 2.50 6.03 14.52
CA ILE A 59 2.23 7.14 13.60
C ILE A 59 0.76 7.05 13.24
N ALA A 60 0.03 8.17 13.28
CA ALA A 60 -1.28 8.34 12.64
C ALA A 60 -1.18 8.02 11.13
N SER A 61 -1.08 6.74 10.84
CA SER A 61 -0.62 6.19 9.57
C SER A 61 -1.81 6.17 8.64
N ASN A 62 -1.77 7.09 7.67
CA ASN A 62 -2.90 7.37 6.79
C ASN A 62 -3.42 6.16 6.00
N TYR A 63 -2.67 5.05 5.96
CA TYR A 63 -2.97 3.86 5.16
C TYR A 63 -3.06 2.56 5.98
N GLN A 64 -2.91 2.59 7.31
CA GLN A 64 -3.07 1.39 8.11
C GLN A 64 -4.56 1.21 8.50
N GLY A 65 -5.11 0.03 8.21
CA GLY A 65 -6.39 -0.42 8.77
C GLY A 65 -7.66 0.19 8.18
N GLN A 66 -7.63 0.94 7.06
CA GLN A 66 -8.85 1.51 6.49
C GLN A 66 -8.99 1.29 4.97
N GLY A 67 -10.23 1.12 4.52
CA GLY A 67 -10.60 0.90 3.12
C GLY A 67 -10.18 2.03 2.18
N LEU A 68 -10.29 1.77 0.87
CA LEU A 68 -9.90 2.66 -0.25
C LEU A 68 -10.01 4.16 0.10
N LYS A 69 -8.88 4.78 0.43
CA LYS A 69 -8.80 6.22 0.72
C LYS A 69 -8.19 6.93 -0.48
N LEU A 70 -8.89 7.93 -1.01
CA LEU A 70 -8.35 8.83 -2.01
C LEU A 70 -7.08 9.51 -1.46
N SER A 71 -6.13 9.80 -2.35
CA SER A 71 -4.88 10.47 -1.98
C SER A 71 -5.16 11.73 -1.15
N LYS A 72 -4.30 12.02 -0.16
CA LYS A 72 -4.38 13.22 0.70
C LYS A 72 -4.39 14.55 -0.05
N HIS A 73 -4.09 14.52 -1.36
CA HIS A 73 -4.13 15.66 -2.26
C HIS A 73 -5.55 15.95 -2.81
N PHE A 74 -6.50 15.04 -2.63
CA PHE A 74 -7.90 15.28 -2.91
C PHE A 74 -8.59 15.73 -1.61
N ARG A 75 -9.09 16.96 -1.59
CA ARG A 75 -10.05 17.41 -0.56
C ARG A 75 -11.38 16.69 -0.82
N ALA A 76 -11.96 16.12 0.24
CA ALA A 76 -13.38 15.77 0.26
C ALA A 76 -14.23 17.05 0.29
#